data_AF-A0A1W6K0H0-F1
#
_entry.id   AF-A0A1W6K0H0-F1
#
_cell.length_a   1.000
_cell.length_b   1.000
_cell.length_c   1.000
_cell.angle_alpha   90.00
_cell.angle_beta   90.00
_cell.angle_gamma   90.00
#
_symmetry.space_group_name_H-M   'P 1'
#
loop_
_entity.id
_entity.type
_entity.pdbx_description
1 polymer ?
#
loop_
_entity_poly.entity_id
_entity_poly.type
_entity_poly.pdbx_seq_one_letter_code
_entity_poly.pdbx_strand_id
1 'polypeptide(L)'
;MQTYEVKENIINSTSNGVFNEYYEIKTVRYFKNGNWYINKKIDKEDKIEKNYDVCESFIHPSINEWNNAIDILSQIQDANIKVKKVSRKISFEDSISCVEEKIMNYIEYENEKFAFIGNLSDIKSAVGLLNELSSVQKISGIERVWPIDRTYVILDPEATANLFHQLMNFIKGDNPKLKLGERIFSEDISIFDNPRNPYLIGSQVFDDEGVKTRKKQVISDGTVTEYLGTLTSKYGNPGNARGILPHPDYFNLEVKPGDWNFKELLDDTKFGLLVLGSTRSEIIKNSIRRFPKNALLLNSGRIFVREIAITLQDLITIDAISKDMKSAYIDELHGAITPFIRLKAKPIIY
;
A
#
# COMPACT_ATOMS: atom_id res chain seq x y z
N MET A 1 28.44 -11.04 -8.00
CA MET A 1 28.35 -9.57 -7.89
C MET A 1 27.05 -9.08 -8.52
N GLN A 2 26.44 -8.02 -7.98
CA GLN A 2 25.23 -7.41 -8.55
C GLN A 2 25.30 -5.88 -8.52
N THR A 3 24.96 -5.22 -9.62
CA THR A 3 24.80 -3.75 -9.67
C THR A 3 23.34 -3.39 -9.47
N TYR A 4 23.07 -2.45 -8.59
CA TYR A 4 21.74 -1.91 -8.29
C TYR A 4 21.72 -0.41 -8.64
N GLU A 5 20.80 -0.01 -9.49
CA GLU A 5 20.63 1.37 -9.94
C GLU A 5 19.16 1.76 -9.90
N VAL A 6 18.86 2.92 -9.29
CA VAL A 6 17.53 3.54 -9.30
C VAL A 6 17.68 5.01 -9.64
N LYS A 7 16.87 5.48 -10.58
CA LYS A 7 16.77 6.87 -11.00
C LYS A 7 15.33 7.34 -10.90
N GLU A 8 15.11 8.48 -10.27
CA GLU A 8 13.82 9.16 -10.23
C GLU A 8 14.00 10.57 -10.79
N ASN A 9 13.27 10.87 -11.87
CA ASN A 9 13.06 12.24 -12.31
C ASN A 9 11.68 12.65 -11.80
N ILE A 10 11.61 13.73 -11.04
CA ILE A 10 10.41 14.13 -10.31
C ILE A 10 10.01 15.52 -10.79
N ILE A 11 8.73 15.69 -11.09
CA ILE A 11 8.12 17.00 -11.36
C ILE A 11 7.08 17.23 -10.28
N ASN A 12 7.22 18.32 -9.54
CA ASN A 12 6.26 18.76 -8.55
C ASN A 12 5.51 19.99 -9.12
N SER A 13 4.19 19.92 -9.16
CA SER A 13 3.29 21.02 -9.48
C SER A 13 2.50 21.38 -8.24
N THR A 14 2.59 22.63 -7.81
CA THR A 14 1.91 23.15 -6.61
C THR A 14 1.30 24.51 -6.93
N SER A 15 0.51 25.06 -6.00
CA SER A 15 0.00 26.42 -6.10
C SER A 15 1.10 27.50 -6.25
N ASN A 16 2.33 27.20 -5.82
CA ASN A 16 3.47 28.12 -5.89
C ASN A 16 4.29 27.97 -7.19
N GLY A 17 3.94 27.03 -8.07
CA GLY A 17 4.61 26.78 -9.33
C GLY A 17 5.08 25.33 -9.50
N VAL A 18 5.83 25.12 -10.59
CA VAL A 18 6.35 23.81 -11.02
C VAL A 18 7.87 23.77 -10.86
N PHE A 19 8.40 22.72 -10.25
CA PHE A 19 9.84 22.50 -10.10
C PHE A 19 10.20 21.03 -10.27
N ASN A 20 11.48 20.78 -10.60
CA ASN A 20 11.99 19.44 -10.89
C ASN A 20 13.00 19.01 -9.82
N GLU A 21 13.00 17.73 -9.50
CA GLU A 21 14.01 17.08 -8.65
C GLU A 21 14.56 15.85 -9.37
N TYR A 22 15.80 15.49 -9.06
CA TYR A 22 16.45 14.29 -9.56
C TYR A 22 17.09 13.52 -8.42
N TYR A 23 16.88 12.22 -8.42
CA TYR A 23 17.46 11.29 -7.45
C TYR A 23 18.09 10.11 -8.19
N GLU A 24 19.31 9.74 -7.77
CA GLU A 24 20.01 8.59 -8.32
C GLU A 24 20.72 7.83 -7.20
N ILE A 25 20.51 6.52 -7.19
CA ILE A 25 21.29 5.56 -6.43
C ILE A 25 21.98 4.65 -7.43
N LYS A 26 23.29 4.46 -7.26
CA LYS A 26 24.03 3.42 -7.97
C LYS A 26 25.03 2.77 -7.04
N THR A 27 24.97 1.45 -6.95
CA THR A 27 25.87 0.70 -6.08
C THR A 27 26.15 -0.71 -6.57
N VAL A 28 27.19 -1.32 -6.02
CA VAL A 28 27.53 -2.73 -6.24
C VAL A 28 27.35 -3.49 -4.93
N ARG A 29 26.61 -4.58 -5.01
CA ARG A 29 26.33 -5.50 -3.92
C ARG A 29 27.02 -6.83 -4.15
N TYR A 30 27.48 -7.42 -3.06
CA TYR A 30 28.13 -8.72 -3.02
C TYR A 30 27.38 -9.62 -2.04
N PHE A 31 27.12 -10.86 -2.43
CA PHE A 31 26.39 -11.81 -1.59
C PHE A 31 27.36 -12.71 -0.79
N LYS A 32 27.27 -12.70 0.53
CA LYS A 32 28.09 -13.55 1.42
C LYS A 32 27.36 -13.86 2.71
N ASN A 33 27.52 -15.07 3.24
CA ASN A 33 26.95 -15.54 4.49
C ASN A 33 25.44 -15.25 4.58
N GLY A 34 24.71 -15.45 3.48
CA GLY A 34 23.26 -15.20 3.40
C GLY A 34 22.86 -13.71 3.44
N ASN A 35 23.77 -12.78 3.24
CA ASN A 35 23.52 -11.33 3.33
C ASN A 35 24.14 -10.55 2.16
N TRP A 36 23.57 -9.39 1.88
CA TRP A 36 24.12 -8.42 0.93
C TRP A 36 25.06 -7.42 1.61
N TYR A 37 26.19 -7.15 0.97
CA TYR A 37 27.14 -6.12 1.38
C TYR A 37 27.38 -5.13 0.25
N ILE A 38 27.35 -3.84 0.57
CA ILE A 38 27.58 -2.75 -0.39
C ILE A 38 29.06 -2.38 -0.43
N ASN A 39 29.63 -2.25 -1.62
CA ASN A 39 30.98 -1.73 -1.89
C ASN A 39 32.12 -2.39 -1.09
N LYS A 40 31.86 -3.56 -0.49
CA LYS A 40 32.85 -4.35 0.23
C LYS A 40 33.38 -5.38 -0.76
N LYS A 41 34.65 -5.26 -1.14
CA LYS A 41 35.29 -6.28 -1.97
C LYS A 41 35.39 -7.57 -1.16
N ILE A 42 34.72 -8.60 -1.65
CA ILE A 42 34.67 -9.91 -1.01
C ILE A 42 35.48 -10.88 -1.88
N ASP A 43 36.38 -11.66 -1.26
CA ASP A 43 37.29 -12.55 -2.00
C ASP A 43 36.56 -13.64 -2.78
N LYS A 44 35.40 -14.10 -2.27
CA LYS A 44 34.54 -15.10 -2.89
C LYS A 44 33.09 -14.91 -2.43
N GLU A 45 32.18 -14.77 -3.38
CA GLU A 45 30.74 -14.73 -3.12
C GLU A 45 30.18 -16.14 -2.92
N ASP A 46 29.16 -16.23 -2.07
CA ASP A 46 28.41 -17.46 -1.86
C ASP A 46 27.34 -17.61 -2.93
N LYS A 47 26.95 -18.86 -3.23
CA LYS A 47 25.78 -19.09 -4.05
C LYS A 47 24.51 -18.79 -3.24
N ILE A 48 23.55 -18.16 -3.89
CA ILE A 48 22.21 -18.00 -3.33
C ILE A 48 21.55 -19.38 -3.27
N GLU A 49 21.12 -19.80 -2.08
CA GLU A 49 20.56 -21.14 -1.85
C GLU A 49 19.09 -21.27 -2.26
N LYS A 50 18.32 -20.18 -2.16
CA LYS A 50 16.90 -20.19 -2.51
C LYS A 50 16.72 -20.30 -4.02
N ASN A 51 15.75 -21.10 -4.46
CA ASN A 51 15.30 -21.10 -5.84
C ASN A 51 14.45 -19.85 -6.11
N TYR A 52 14.68 -19.22 -7.26
CA TYR A 52 13.93 -18.05 -7.69
C TYR A 52 13.95 -17.90 -9.22
N ASP A 53 12.93 -17.24 -9.75
CA ASP A 53 12.88 -16.86 -11.15
C ASP A 53 13.59 -15.50 -11.32
N VAL A 54 14.51 -15.43 -12.27
CA VAL A 54 15.25 -14.20 -12.58
C VAL A 54 14.31 -13.16 -13.20
N CYS A 55 14.56 -11.89 -12.91
CA CYS A 55 13.78 -10.76 -13.42
C CYS A 55 13.70 -10.68 -14.96
N GLU A 56 12.68 -9.96 -15.43
CA GLU A 56 12.47 -9.61 -16.84
C GLU A 56 12.30 -8.09 -16.95
N SER A 57 12.84 -7.49 -18.01
CA SER A 57 12.70 -6.05 -18.26
C SER A 57 11.27 -5.68 -18.66
N PHE A 58 10.84 -4.49 -18.27
CA PHE A 58 9.53 -3.94 -18.62
C PHE A 58 9.56 -2.42 -18.71
N ILE A 59 9.06 -1.86 -19.81
CA ILE A 59 8.92 -0.40 -19.98
C ILE A 59 7.43 -0.12 -20.11
N HIS A 60 6.87 0.61 -19.15
CA HIS A 60 5.46 0.97 -19.15
C HIS A 60 5.18 2.02 -20.25
N PRO A 61 4.09 1.89 -21.04
CA PRO A 61 3.78 2.82 -22.14
C PRO A 61 3.67 4.30 -21.73
N SER A 62 3.33 4.58 -20.47
CA SER A 62 3.20 5.95 -19.97
C SER A 62 4.48 6.77 -20.07
N ILE A 63 5.67 6.14 -20.15
CA ILE A 63 6.94 6.83 -20.37
C ILE A 63 6.91 7.76 -21.60
N ASN A 64 6.10 7.44 -22.60
CA ASN A 64 5.96 8.24 -23.82
C ASN A 64 5.39 9.64 -23.57
N GLU A 65 4.65 9.85 -22.47
CA GLU A 65 4.07 11.16 -22.14
C GLU A 65 5.02 12.06 -21.33
N TRP A 66 6.16 11.54 -20.87
CA TRP A 66 7.07 12.27 -19.98
C TRP A 66 7.55 13.61 -20.56
N ASN A 67 7.81 13.67 -21.86
CA ASN A 67 8.29 14.89 -22.52
C ASN A 67 7.27 16.03 -22.50
N ASN A 68 5.97 15.71 -22.37
CA ASN A 68 4.88 16.68 -22.32
C ASN A 68 4.40 16.94 -20.87
N ALA A 69 5.10 16.41 -19.86
CA ALA A 69 4.61 16.42 -18.49
C ALA A 69 4.41 17.84 -17.94
N ILE A 70 5.34 18.76 -18.19
CA ILE A 70 5.22 20.16 -17.72
C ILE A 70 3.99 20.83 -18.33
N ASP A 71 3.77 20.65 -19.64
CA ASP A 71 2.62 21.25 -20.33
C ASP A 71 1.30 20.71 -19.79
N ILE A 72 1.20 19.39 -19.56
CA ILE A 72 0.00 18.76 -18.97
C ILE A 72 -0.24 19.28 -17.56
N LEU A 73 0.80 19.32 -16.72
CA LEU A 73 0.67 19.73 -15.32
C LEU A 73 0.37 21.22 -15.15
N SER A 74 0.86 22.08 -16.05
CA SER A 74 0.58 23.51 -16.04
C SER A 74 -0.91 23.86 -16.22
N GLN A 75 -1.69 22.94 -16.78
CA GLN A 75 -3.13 23.10 -17.00
C GLN A 75 -3.98 22.75 -15.77
N ILE A 76 -3.35 22.30 -14.67
CA ILE A 76 -4.04 21.87 -13.45
C ILE A 76 -3.59 22.78 -12.29
N GLN A 77 -4.51 23.62 -11.81
CA GLN A 77 -4.18 24.67 -10.82
C GLN A 77 -4.64 24.32 -9.40
N ASP A 78 -5.65 23.47 -9.25
CA ASP A 78 -6.34 23.26 -7.97
C ASP A 78 -5.86 22.04 -7.18
N ALA A 79 -4.71 21.45 -7.54
CA ALA A 79 -4.18 20.26 -6.87
C ALA A 79 -2.65 20.29 -6.75
N ASN A 80 -2.12 19.70 -5.68
CA ASN A 80 -0.70 19.41 -5.57
C ASN A 80 -0.44 18.08 -6.28
N ILE A 81 0.43 18.09 -7.29
CA ILE A 81 0.73 16.93 -8.12
C ILE A 81 2.22 16.67 -8.07
N LYS A 82 2.60 15.43 -7.77
CA LYS A 82 3.97 14.94 -7.91
C LYS A 82 3.96 13.82 -8.93
N VAL A 83 4.78 13.94 -9.97
CA VAL A 83 4.95 12.89 -10.98
C VAL A 83 6.39 12.41 -10.93
N LYS A 84 6.58 11.09 -10.85
CA LYS A 84 7.90 10.45 -10.88
C LYS A 84 8.04 9.59 -12.12
N LYS A 85 9.04 9.85 -12.96
CA LYS A 85 9.57 8.87 -13.90
C LYS A 85 10.65 8.06 -13.19
N VAL A 86 10.33 6.81 -12.89
CA VAL A 86 11.19 5.88 -12.16
C VAL A 86 11.83 4.91 -13.14
N SER A 87 13.14 4.72 -13.03
CA SER A 87 13.92 3.74 -13.77
C SER A 87 14.71 2.89 -12.76
N ARG A 88 14.46 1.58 -12.74
CA ARG A 88 15.14 0.62 -11.87
C ARG A 88 15.93 -0.34 -12.74
N LYS A 89 17.19 -0.56 -12.41
CA LYS A 89 18.06 -1.49 -13.14
C LYS A 89 18.83 -2.36 -12.19
N ILE A 90 18.80 -3.66 -12.46
CA ILE A 90 19.58 -4.67 -11.75
C ILE A 90 20.42 -5.41 -12.79
N SER A 91 21.73 -5.48 -12.58
CA SER A 91 22.65 -6.21 -13.46
C SER A 91 23.41 -7.26 -12.67
N PHE A 92 23.40 -8.48 -13.18
CA PHE A 92 24.13 -9.63 -12.62
C PHE A 92 25.47 -9.80 -13.34
N GLU A 93 26.39 -10.49 -12.71
CA GLU A 93 27.73 -10.76 -13.26
C GLU A 93 27.67 -11.56 -14.58
N ASP A 94 26.69 -12.44 -14.75
CA ASP A 94 26.50 -13.31 -15.92
C ASP A 94 25.79 -12.62 -17.10
N SER A 95 25.97 -11.31 -17.28
CA SER A 95 25.39 -10.48 -18.36
C SER A 95 23.87 -10.30 -18.39
N ILE A 96 23.11 -10.93 -17.49
CA ILE A 96 21.67 -10.66 -17.35
C ILE A 96 21.49 -9.27 -16.73
N SER A 97 20.71 -8.40 -17.38
CA SER A 97 20.32 -7.10 -16.84
C SER A 97 18.84 -6.87 -17.06
N CYS A 98 18.14 -6.50 -15.99
CA CYS A 98 16.73 -6.16 -16.01
C CYS A 98 16.56 -4.67 -15.84
N VAL A 99 15.64 -4.07 -16.60
CA VAL A 99 15.29 -2.65 -16.52
C VAL A 99 13.79 -2.54 -16.39
N GLU A 100 13.32 -1.78 -15.39
CA GLU A 100 11.93 -1.37 -15.24
C GLU A 100 11.82 0.14 -15.36
N GLU A 101 10.98 0.65 -16.26
CA GLU A 101 10.67 2.08 -16.35
C GLU A 101 9.16 2.34 -16.32
N LYS A 102 8.73 3.33 -15.52
CA LYS A 102 7.31 3.74 -15.44
C LYS A 102 7.13 5.17 -14.94
N ILE A 103 5.93 5.70 -15.16
CA ILE A 103 5.47 6.96 -14.56
C ILE A 103 4.54 6.64 -13.39
N MET A 104 4.80 7.29 -12.26
CA MET A 104 3.98 7.25 -11.06
C MET A 104 3.40 8.64 -10.81
N ASN A 105 2.09 8.73 -10.67
CA ASN A 105 1.37 9.98 -10.45
C ASN A 105 0.84 10.01 -9.03
N TYR A 106 1.13 11.08 -8.30
CA TYR A 106 0.66 11.34 -6.94
C TYR A 106 -0.11 12.64 -6.95
N ILE A 107 -1.33 12.62 -6.44
CA ILE A 107 -2.27 13.73 -6.46
C ILE A 107 -2.75 13.96 -5.03
N GLU A 108 -2.69 15.21 -4.60
CA GLU A 108 -3.23 15.67 -3.34
C GLU A 108 -4.18 16.84 -3.61
N TYR A 109 -5.44 16.66 -3.23
CA TYR A 109 -6.50 17.66 -3.36
C TYR A 109 -7.19 17.82 -2.01
N GLU A 110 -7.16 19.05 -1.46
CA GLU A 110 -7.53 19.31 -0.06
C GLU A 110 -6.82 18.34 0.91
N ASN A 111 -7.55 17.39 1.52
CA ASN A 111 -7.00 16.36 2.42
C ASN A 111 -7.02 14.95 1.82
N GLU A 112 -7.39 14.83 0.55
CA GLU A 112 -7.49 13.55 -0.15
C GLU A 112 -6.26 13.29 -1.00
N LYS A 113 -5.79 12.05 -0.93
CA LYS A 113 -4.61 11.58 -1.65
C LYS A 113 -4.98 10.44 -2.56
N PHE A 114 -4.47 10.49 -3.77
CA PHE A 114 -4.63 9.43 -4.75
C PHE A 114 -3.32 9.24 -5.49
N ALA A 115 -2.99 8.00 -5.80
CA ALA A 115 -1.81 7.72 -6.61
C ALA A 115 -2.05 6.51 -7.50
N PHE A 116 -1.44 6.54 -8.68
CA PHE A 116 -1.57 5.49 -9.67
C PHE A 116 -0.34 5.43 -10.59
N ILE A 117 -0.13 4.28 -11.20
CA ILE A 117 0.78 4.14 -12.35
C ILE A 117 -0.07 4.25 -13.61
N GLY A 118 0.36 5.11 -14.54
CA GLY A 118 -0.41 5.36 -15.75
C GLY A 118 0.02 6.62 -16.47
N ASN A 119 -0.83 7.05 -17.39
CA ASN A 119 -0.61 8.22 -18.22
C ASN A 119 -0.80 9.51 -17.41
N LEU A 120 -0.09 10.57 -17.78
CA LEU A 120 -0.24 11.89 -17.20
C LEU A 120 -1.59 12.50 -17.58
N SER A 121 -2.13 12.15 -18.75
CA SER A 121 -3.44 12.62 -19.22
C SER A 121 -4.59 12.31 -18.24
N ASP A 122 -4.45 11.25 -17.45
CA ASP A 122 -5.49 10.77 -16.53
C ASP A 122 -5.54 11.59 -15.22
N ILE A 123 -4.51 12.39 -14.93
CA ILE A 123 -4.41 13.20 -13.70
C ILE A 123 -5.60 14.16 -13.59
N LYS A 124 -6.01 14.80 -14.70
CA LYS A 124 -7.14 15.75 -14.69
C LYS A 124 -8.44 15.09 -14.27
N SER A 125 -8.71 13.88 -14.78
CA SER A 125 -9.88 13.09 -14.41
C SER A 125 -9.83 12.66 -12.96
N ALA A 126 -8.65 12.25 -12.48
CA ALA A 126 -8.45 11.88 -11.07
C ALA A 126 -8.67 13.07 -10.11
N VAL A 127 -8.19 14.27 -10.46
CA VAL A 127 -8.47 15.51 -9.68
C VAL A 127 -9.98 15.81 -9.67
N GLY A 128 -10.66 15.66 -10.81
CA GLY A 128 -12.12 15.81 -10.89
C GLY A 128 -12.87 14.88 -9.93
N LEU A 129 -12.50 13.60 -9.89
CA LEU A 129 -13.08 12.62 -8.97
C LEU A 129 -12.83 12.98 -7.50
N LEU A 130 -11.62 13.45 -7.17
CA LEU A 130 -11.30 13.88 -5.80
C LEU A 130 -12.12 15.10 -5.39
N ASN A 131 -12.33 16.07 -6.28
CA ASN A 131 -13.14 17.24 -6.01
C ASN A 131 -14.60 16.87 -5.68
N GLU A 132 -15.19 15.97 -6.48
CA GLU A 132 -16.54 15.44 -6.20
C GLU A 132 -16.62 14.78 -4.82
N LEU A 133 -15.64 13.93 -4.47
CA LEU A 133 -15.59 13.25 -3.18
C LEU A 133 -15.45 14.22 -2.00
N SER A 134 -14.58 15.23 -2.12
CA SER A 134 -14.36 16.25 -1.08
C SER A 134 -15.61 17.10 -0.84
N SER A 135 -16.38 17.41 -1.89
CA SER A 135 -17.60 18.19 -1.77
C SER A 135 -18.69 17.48 -0.95
N VAL A 136 -18.81 16.16 -1.09
CA VAL A 136 -19.75 15.31 -0.31
C VAL A 136 -19.31 15.22 1.15
N GLN A 137 -18.01 15.35 1.44
CA GLN A 137 -17.47 15.35 2.79
C GLN A 137 -17.59 16.70 3.53
N LYS A 138 -18.40 17.67 3.09
CA LYS A 138 -18.62 18.95 3.80
C LYS A 138 -19.94 18.98 4.61
N ILE A 139 -20.29 17.90 5.31
CA ILE A 139 -21.44 17.88 6.25
C ILE A 139 -21.06 18.59 7.57
N SER A 140 -21.90 19.52 8.01
CA SER A 140 -21.70 20.33 9.22
C SER A 140 -22.35 19.70 10.46
N GLY A 141 -21.73 19.91 11.62
CA GLY A 141 -22.18 19.44 12.94
C GLY A 141 -21.30 18.33 13.49
N ILE A 142 -20.48 18.64 14.50
CA ILE A 142 -19.75 17.63 15.28
C ILE A 142 -20.53 17.43 16.55
N GLU A 143 -21.19 16.29 16.70
CA GLU A 143 -21.77 15.91 17.98
C GLU A 143 -20.70 15.25 18.86
N ARG A 144 -20.61 15.70 20.11
CA ARG A 144 -19.84 15.00 21.14
C ARG A 144 -20.71 13.90 21.70
N VAL A 145 -20.26 12.66 21.54
CA VAL A 145 -20.93 11.48 22.08
C VAL A 145 -20.12 10.95 23.25
N TRP A 146 -20.80 10.39 24.24
CA TRP A 146 -20.19 9.73 25.40
C TRP A 146 -19.32 8.54 24.98
N PRO A 147 -18.38 8.07 25.83
CA PRO A 147 -17.53 6.95 25.52
C PRO A 147 -18.37 5.76 25.06
N ILE A 148 -18.19 5.37 23.80
CA ILE A 148 -18.80 4.17 23.26
C ILE A 148 -17.91 3.02 23.67
N ASP A 149 -18.51 1.99 24.27
CA ASP A 149 -17.84 0.73 24.51
C ASP A 149 -17.40 0.08 23.17
N ARG A 150 -16.95 -1.17 23.24
CA ARG A 150 -16.67 -1.94 22.02
C ARG A 150 -17.94 -2.02 21.15
N THR A 151 -17.90 -1.46 19.95
CA THR A 151 -19.04 -1.32 19.03
C THR A 151 -18.69 -1.82 17.63
N TYR A 152 -19.68 -1.93 16.76
CA TYR A 152 -19.44 -2.19 15.33
C TYR A 152 -18.89 -0.95 14.65
N VAL A 153 -17.85 -1.17 13.85
CA VAL A 153 -17.17 -0.16 13.06
C VAL A 153 -17.08 -0.67 11.63
N ILE A 154 -17.65 0.11 10.71
CA ILE A 154 -17.46 -0.04 9.27
C ILE A 154 -16.26 0.81 8.89
N LEU A 155 -15.20 0.17 8.40
CA LEU A 155 -14.06 0.85 7.81
C LEU A 155 -14.29 1.03 6.33
N ASP A 156 -14.06 2.23 5.82
CA ASP A 156 -13.98 2.45 4.37
C ASP A 156 -12.73 1.79 3.76
N PRO A 157 -12.61 1.74 2.43
CA PRO A 157 -11.44 1.16 1.76
C PRO A 157 -10.10 1.72 2.24
N GLU A 158 -9.97 3.04 2.41
CA GLU A 158 -8.71 3.64 2.86
C GLU A 158 -8.38 3.26 4.31
N ALA A 159 -9.37 3.28 5.20
CA ALA A 159 -9.20 2.84 6.57
C ALA A 159 -8.86 1.35 6.65
N THR A 160 -9.47 0.52 5.81
CA THR A 160 -9.21 -0.92 5.66
C THR A 160 -7.79 -1.18 5.15
N ALA A 161 -7.36 -0.47 4.10
CA ALA A 161 -6.02 -0.59 3.53
C ALA A 161 -4.93 -0.32 4.57
N ASN A 162 -5.08 0.77 5.32
CA ASN A 162 -4.17 1.10 6.41
C ASN A 162 -4.20 0.08 7.57
N LEU A 163 -5.28 -0.72 7.72
CA LEU A 163 -5.39 -1.70 8.83
C LEU A 163 -4.53 -2.90 8.46
N PHE A 164 -4.70 -3.37 7.24
CA PHE A 164 -3.94 -4.48 6.72
C PHE A 164 -2.50 -4.10 6.38
N HIS A 165 -2.20 -2.84 6.08
CA HIS A 165 -0.81 -2.33 6.01
C HIS A 165 -0.03 -2.65 7.30
N GLN A 166 -0.62 -2.35 8.47
CA GLN A 166 0.00 -2.69 9.75
C GLN A 166 0.09 -4.21 9.94
N LEU A 167 -0.88 -4.97 9.45
CA LEU A 167 -0.86 -6.43 9.52
C LEU A 167 0.29 -7.04 8.71
N MET A 168 0.63 -6.48 7.54
CA MET A 168 1.71 -6.98 6.68
C MET A 168 3.07 -7.01 7.40
N ASN A 169 3.29 -6.13 8.38
CA ASN A 169 4.51 -6.14 9.20
C ASN A 169 4.67 -7.41 10.04
N PHE A 170 3.59 -8.12 10.37
CA PHE A 170 3.65 -9.35 11.16
C PHE A 170 4.00 -10.60 10.36
N ILE A 171 4.06 -10.52 9.02
CA ILE A 171 4.36 -11.64 8.11
C ILE A 171 5.65 -11.43 7.30
N LYS A 172 6.50 -10.47 7.69
CA LYS A 172 7.83 -10.28 7.10
C LYS A 172 8.73 -11.47 7.43
N GLY A 173 9.33 -12.07 6.41
CA GLY A 173 10.01 -13.36 6.49
C GLY A 173 11.37 -13.35 7.20
N ASP A 174 11.89 -12.18 7.54
CA ASP A 174 13.04 -12.01 8.42
C ASP A 174 12.69 -12.35 9.88
N ASN A 175 11.52 -11.90 10.35
CA ASN A 175 11.06 -12.08 11.73
C ASN A 175 9.52 -12.12 11.84
N PRO A 176 8.86 -13.16 11.28
CA PRO A 176 7.41 -13.23 11.28
C PRO A 176 6.90 -13.38 12.72
N LYS A 177 5.81 -12.70 13.02
CA LYS A 177 5.15 -12.69 14.33
C LYS A 177 3.90 -13.54 14.35
N LEU A 178 3.27 -13.71 13.19
CA LEU A 178 2.22 -14.70 12.97
C LEU A 178 2.83 -15.97 12.41
N LYS A 179 2.22 -17.12 12.72
CA LYS A 179 2.65 -18.42 12.23
C LYS A 179 1.90 -18.80 10.96
N LEU A 180 2.57 -19.52 10.05
CA LEU A 180 1.88 -20.22 8.97
C LEU A 180 0.83 -21.18 9.56
N GLY A 181 -0.37 -21.18 8.98
CA GLY A 181 -1.51 -21.94 9.47
C GLY A 181 -2.25 -21.30 10.65
N GLU A 182 -1.80 -20.15 11.16
CA GLU A 182 -2.51 -19.40 12.20
C GLU A 182 -3.74 -18.71 11.61
N ARG A 183 -4.90 -18.92 12.22
CA ARG A 183 -6.13 -18.21 11.88
C ARG A 183 -6.22 -16.90 12.65
N ILE A 184 -6.32 -15.80 11.91
CA ILE A 184 -6.37 -14.43 12.45
C ILE A 184 -7.64 -13.66 12.05
N PHE A 185 -8.40 -14.17 11.08
CA PHE A 185 -9.70 -13.63 10.69
C PHE A 185 -10.77 -14.72 10.58
N SER A 186 -12.01 -14.30 10.36
CA SER A 186 -13.08 -15.15 9.84
C SER A 186 -12.74 -15.69 8.45
N GLU A 187 -13.48 -16.71 8.01
CA GLU A 187 -13.20 -17.44 6.75
C GLU A 187 -13.40 -16.58 5.49
N ASP A 188 -14.06 -15.44 5.62
CA ASP A 188 -14.39 -14.59 4.47
C ASP A 188 -13.24 -13.69 4.01
N ILE A 189 -12.17 -13.56 4.83
CA ILE A 189 -11.05 -12.66 4.54
C ILE A 189 -9.92 -13.40 3.83
N SER A 190 -9.65 -13.00 2.60
CA SER A 190 -8.42 -13.36 1.88
C SER A 190 -7.66 -12.09 1.46
N ILE A 191 -6.36 -12.08 1.70
CA ILE A 191 -5.49 -10.94 1.41
C ILE A 191 -4.32 -11.40 0.53
N PHE A 192 -4.04 -10.60 -0.49
CA PHE A 192 -2.98 -10.84 -1.45
C PHE A 192 -1.97 -9.68 -1.42
N ASP A 193 -0.72 -10.02 -1.67
CA ASP A 193 0.25 -9.08 -2.21
C ASP A 193 0.32 -9.28 -3.73
N ASN A 194 -0.05 -8.26 -4.51
CA ASN A 194 -0.11 -8.33 -5.98
C ASN A 194 0.77 -7.27 -6.67
N PRO A 195 2.09 -7.46 -6.72
CA PRO A 195 3.00 -6.56 -7.44
C PRO A 195 2.72 -6.46 -8.94
N ARG A 196 1.86 -7.30 -9.52
CA ARG A 196 1.54 -7.31 -10.95
C ARG A 196 0.32 -6.47 -11.33
N ASN A 197 -0.37 -5.85 -10.38
CA ASN A 197 -1.43 -4.89 -10.68
C ASN A 197 -0.80 -3.62 -11.28
N PRO A 198 -1.02 -3.29 -12.57
CA PRO A 198 -0.30 -2.21 -13.25
C PRO A 198 -0.80 -0.82 -12.87
N TYR A 199 -1.94 -0.71 -12.18
CA TYR A 199 -2.56 0.57 -11.83
C TYR A 199 -2.17 1.08 -10.45
N LEU A 200 -1.77 0.18 -9.54
CA LEU A 200 -1.40 0.52 -8.17
C LEU A 200 0.08 0.90 -8.07
N ILE A 201 0.40 1.88 -7.24
CA ILE A 201 1.77 2.42 -7.13
C ILE A 201 2.83 1.43 -6.66
N GLY A 202 2.46 0.36 -5.96
CA GLY A 202 3.39 -0.69 -5.60
C GLY A 202 3.74 -1.64 -6.75
N SER A 203 3.17 -1.48 -7.95
CA SER A 203 3.42 -2.37 -9.09
C SER A 203 4.91 -2.50 -9.38
N GLN A 204 5.43 -3.72 -9.45
CA GLN A 204 6.81 -4.02 -9.79
C GLN A 204 6.88 -5.35 -10.55
N VAL A 205 7.62 -5.41 -11.65
CA VAL A 205 7.84 -6.66 -12.41
C VAL A 205 8.95 -7.53 -11.84
N PHE A 206 9.84 -6.93 -11.03
CA PHE A 206 10.86 -7.59 -10.23
C PHE A 206 11.16 -6.78 -8.97
N ASP A 207 11.58 -7.46 -7.91
CA ASP A 207 11.91 -6.86 -6.62
C ASP A 207 13.33 -6.25 -6.61
N ASP A 208 13.73 -5.59 -5.53
CA ASP A 208 15.03 -4.92 -5.46
C ASP A 208 16.23 -5.89 -5.36
N GLU A 209 16.02 -7.21 -5.42
CA GLU A 209 17.05 -8.24 -5.56
C GLU A 209 17.13 -8.82 -6.98
N GLY A 210 16.21 -8.42 -7.87
CA GLY A 210 16.13 -8.92 -9.24
C GLY A 210 15.41 -10.27 -9.32
N VAL A 211 14.54 -10.55 -8.35
CA VAL A 211 13.64 -11.70 -8.37
C VAL A 211 12.34 -11.31 -9.05
N LYS A 212 11.86 -12.16 -9.97
CA LYS A 212 10.57 -11.97 -10.64
C LYS A 212 9.44 -11.97 -9.60
N THR A 213 8.68 -10.89 -9.55
CA THR A 213 7.55 -10.76 -8.61
C THR A 213 6.35 -11.59 -9.07
N ARG A 214 5.54 -12.03 -8.12
CA ARG A 214 4.29 -12.77 -8.37
C ARG A 214 3.22 -12.38 -7.36
N LYS A 215 1.94 -12.58 -7.73
CA LYS A 215 0.83 -12.46 -6.79
C LYS A 215 0.95 -13.57 -5.73
N LYS A 216 0.97 -13.19 -4.46
CA LYS A 216 1.02 -14.09 -3.30
C LYS A 216 -0.26 -13.97 -2.51
N GLN A 217 -0.91 -15.08 -2.22
CA GLN A 217 -2.00 -15.11 -1.25
C GLN A 217 -1.36 -15.26 0.12
N VAL A 218 -1.21 -14.16 0.85
CA VAL A 218 -0.56 -14.18 2.17
C VAL A 218 -1.52 -14.64 3.25
N ILE A 219 -2.82 -14.43 3.03
CA ILE A 219 -3.90 -14.87 3.90
C ILE A 219 -4.98 -15.49 3.02
N SER A 220 -5.32 -16.76 3.30
CA SER A 220 -6.41 -17.49 2.67
C SER A 220 -7.43 -17.88 3.72
N ASP A 221 -8.67 -17.47 3.51
CA ASP A 221 -9.83 -17.80 4.36
C ASP A 221 -9.51 -17.61 5.86
N GLY A 222 -9.01 -16.42 6.15
CA GLY A 222 -8.60 -15.94 7.47
C GLY A 222 -7.32 -16.53 8.05
N THR A 223 -6.61 -17.37 7.28
CA THR A 223 -5.44 -18.13 7.73
C THR A 223 -4.17 -17.66 7.04
N VAL A 224 -3.09 -17.46 7.80
CA VAL A 224 -1.78 -17.06 7.24
C VAL A 224 -1.19 -18.22 6.43
N THR A 225 -0.90 -17.97 5.15
CA THR A 225 -0.50 -19.01 4.19
C THR A 225 0.88 -18.78 3.58
N GLU A 226 1.35 -17.53 3.50
CA GLU A 226 2.67 -17.20 2.98
C GLU A 226 3.30 -16.01 3.72
N TYR A 227 4.62 -16.03 3.88
CA TYR A 227 5.39 -14.87 4.38
C TYR A 227 5.98 -14.08 3.21
N LEU A 228 6.18 -12.78 3.43
CA LEU A 228 6.92 -11.92 2.52
C LEU A 228 8.40 -12.29 2.60
N GLY A 229 9.00 -12.79 1.51
CA GLY A 229 10.36 -13.31 1.51
C GLY A 229 11.31 -12.59 0.56
N THR A 230 12.59 -12.57 0.92
CA THR A 230 13.72 -12.11 0.10
C THR A 230 14.70 -13.27 -0.11
N LEU A 231 15.78 -13.06 -0.86
CA LEU A 231 16.87 -14.02 -0.97
C LEU A 231 17.62 -14.21 0.36
N THR A 232 17.60 -13.20 1.23
CA THR A 232 18.26 -13.19 2.54
C THR A 232 17.35 -13.55 3.71
N SER A 233 16.02 -13.51 3.53
CA SER A 233 15.07 -13.75 4.62
C SER A 233 15.10 -15.21 5.08
N LYS A 234 14.89 -15.44 6.38
CA LYS A 234 14.88 -16.79 6.94
C LYS A 234 13.68 -17.62 6.45
N TYR A 235 12.54 -16.98 6.27
CA TYR A 235 11.29 -17.61 5.84
C TYR A 235 10.69 -16.91 4.62
N GLY A 236 9.71 -17.56 4.00
CA GLY A 236 9.01 -17.05 2.82
C GLY A 236 9.79 -17.27 1.53
N ASN A 237 9.03 -17.43 0.45
CA ASN A 237 9.59 -17.48 -0.90
C ASN A 237 10.04 -16.07 -1.33
N PRO A 238 11.13 -15.94 -2.09
CA PRO A 238 11.65 -14.65 -2.53
C PRO A 238 10.67 -13.92 -3.50
N GLY A 239 10.95 -12.66 -3.82
CA GLY A 239 10.08 -11.81 -4.64
C GLY A 239 9.33 -10.73 -3.86
N ASN A 240 9.84 -10.32 -2.69
CA ASN A 240 9.33 -9.24 -1.83
C ASN A 240 10.44 -8.32 -1.31
N ALA A 241 11.59 -8.28 -1.99
CA ALA A 241 12.73 -7.52 -1.53
C ALA A 241 12.62 -6.03 -1.85
N ARG A 242 12.86 -5.17 -0.85
CA ARG A 242 12.84 -3.71 -1.02
C ARG A 242 14.09 -3.04 -0.49
N GLY A 243 14.63 -2.10 -1.25
CA GLY A 243 15.76 -1.24 -0.89
C GLY A 243 17.14 -1.76 -1.30
N ILE A 244 18.15 -0.89 -1.12
CA ILE A 244 19.55 -1.17 -1.50
C ILE A 244 20.09 -2.38 -0.72
N LEU A 245 19.93 -2.36 0.60
CA LEU A 245 20.04 -3.53 1.45
C LEU A 245 18.63 -4.11 1.61
N PRO A 246 18.32 -5.19 0.89
CA PRO A 246 16.93 -5.60 0.74
C PRO A 246 16.37 -6.17 2.04
N HIS A 247 15.14 -5.77 2.37
CA HIS A 247 14.35 -6.34 3.45
C HIS A 247 12.98 -6.79 2.90
N PRO A 248 12.30 -7.74 3.56
CA PRO A 248 11.00 -8.19 3.09
C PRO A 248 9.94 -7.11 3.29
N ASP A 249 9.22 -6.80 2.22
CA ASP A 249 8.10 -5.87 2.23
C ASP A 249 7.07 -6.23 1.16
N TYR A 250 5.83 -5.80 1.34
CA TYR A 250 4.79 -6.04 0.34
C TYR A 250 4.79 -4.91 -0.71
N PHE A 251 4.05 -5.12 -1.80
CA PHE A 251 3.95 -4.17 -2.89
C PHE A 251 2.55 -3.59 -3.00
N ASN A 252 1.56 -4.44 -3.27
CA ASN A 252 0.18 -4.02 -3.45
C ASN A 252 -0.74 -4.90 -2.62
N LEU A 253 -1.41 -4.29 -1.65
CA LEU A 253 -2.38 -4.97 -0.81
C LEU A 253 -3.71 -5.10 -1.55
N GLU A 254 -4.12 -6.31 -1.89
CA GLU A 254 -5.46 -6.59 -2.45
C GLU A 254 -6.25 -7.44 -1.47
N VAL A 255 -7.48 -7.02 -1.16
CA VAL A 255 -8.39 -7.81 -0.33
C VAL A 255 -9.48 -8.36 -1.22
N LYS A 256 -9.78 -9.66 -1.08
CA LYS A 256 -10.88 -10.29 -1.82
C LYS A 256 -12.20 -9.57 -1.49
N PRO A 257 -13.00 -9.15 -2.50
CA PRO A 257 -14.30 -8.58 -2.24
C PRO A 257 -15.25 -9.63 -1.65
N GLY A 258 -16.17 -9.17 -0.81
CA GLY A 258 -17.29 -9.99 -0.34
C GLY A 258 -18.52 -9.83 -1.21
N ASP A 259 -19.67 -10.19 -0.66
CA ASP A 259 -20.98 -10.17 -1.31
C ASP A 259 -21.89 -9.04 -0.83
N TRP A 260 -21.56 -8.37 0.27
CA TRP A 260 -22.35 -7.27 0.80
C TRP A 260 -22.29 -6.04 -0.10
N ASN A 261 -23.40 -5.32 -0.18
CA ASN A 261 -23.42 -4.01 -0.78
C ASN A 261 -23.16 -2.96 0.31
N PHE A 262 -22.51 -1.83 -0.01
CA PHE A 262 -22.29 -0.78 1.00
C PHE A 262 -23.58 -0.34 1.72
N LYS A 263 -24.70 -0.24 1.01
CA LYS A 263 -26.00 0.09 1.62
C LYS A 263 -26.49 -0.98 2.61
N GLU A 264 -26.32 -2.25 2.29
CA GLU A 264 -26.73 -3.36 3.18
C GLU A 264 -25.89 -3.36 4.46
N LEU A 265 -24.58 -3.09 4.34
CA LEU A 265 -23.68 -2.88 5.47
C LEU A 265 -24.17 -1.76 6.40
N LEU A 266 -24.60 -0.63 5.84
CA LEU A 266 -25.14 0.49 6.62
C LEU A 266 -26.48 0.15 7.27
N ASP A 267 -27.43 -0.42 6.50
CA ASP A 267 -28.78 -0.72 6.96
C ASP A 267 -28.80 -1.81 8.05
N ASP A 268 -27.92 -2.81 7.95
CA ASP A 268 -27.77 -3.87 8.97
C ASP A 268 -27.07 -3.37 10.25
N THR A 269 -26.17 -2.40 10.11
CA THR A 269 -25.43 -1.84 11.24
C THR A 269 -26.23 -0.73 11.93
N LYS A 270 -27.28 -1.11 12.67
CA LYS A 270 -28.19 -0.15 13.33
C LYS A 270 -27.51 0.81 14.31
N PHE A 271 -26.50 0.33 15.04
CA PHE A 271 -25.70 1.13 15.95
C PHE A 271 -24.22 0.83 15.71
N GLY A 272 -23.48 1.82 15.23
CA GLY A 272 -22.08 1.65 14.90
C GLY A 272 -21.48 2.92 14.30
N LEU A 273 -20.20 2.84 13.98
CA LEU A 273 -19.45 3.94 13.38
C LEU A 273 -19.09 3.61 11.94
N LEU A 274 -19.28 4.56 11.02
CA LEU A 274 -18.62 4.54 9.73
C LEU A 274 -17.36 5.41 9.82
N VAL A 275 -16.23 4.81 9.50
CA VAL A 275 -14.91 5.40 9.59
C VAL A 275 -14.38 5.64 8.20
N LEU A 276 -14.07 6.91 7.92
CA LEU A 276 -13.64 7.37 6.62
C LEU A 276 -12.18 7.78 6.69
N GLY A 277 -11.35 7.12 5.88
CA GLY A 277 -9.93 7.38 5.74
C GLY A 277 -9.11 7.22 7.01
N SER A 278 -7.81 7.50 6.88
CA SER A 278 -6.88 7.45 8.00
C SER A 278 -5.78 8.48 7.84
N THR A 279 -5.56 9.29 8.88
CA THR A 279 -4.41 10.20 8.91
C THR A 279 -3.12 9.47 9.28
N ARG A 280 -3.20 8.51 10.21
CA ARG A 280 -2.09 7.62 10.57
C ARG A 280 -2.59 6.30 11.15
N SER A 281 -1.70 5.32 11.18
CA SER A 281 -1.92 4.02 11.80
C SER A 281 -0.64 3.57 12.51
N GLU A 282 -0.78 2.92 13.66
CA GLU A 282 0.37 2.42 14.43
C GLU A 282 0.00 1.19 15.26
N ILE A 283 1.00 0.40 15.63
CA ILE A 283 0.82 -0.76 16.51
C ILE A 283 1.23 -0.36 17.94
N ILE A 284 0.30 -0.44 18.87
CA ILE A 284 0.56 -0.29 20.31
C ILE A 284 0.27 -1.61 21.00
N LYS A 285 1.33 -2.33 21.40
CA LYS A 285 1.25 -3.68 21.97
C LYS A 285 0.52 -4.62 21.00
N ASN A 286 -0.60 -5.22 21.42
CA ASN A 286 -1.42 -6.11 20.59
C ASN A 286 -2.64 -5.40 19.99
N SER A 287 -2.52 -4.10 19.73
CA SER A 287 -3.62 -3.30 19.17
C SER A 287 -3.12 -2.36 18.09
N ILE A 288 -3.79 -2.41 16.94
CA ILE A 288 -3.63 -1.46 15.86
C ILE A 288 -4.49 -0.24 16.21
N ARG A 289 -3.83 0.91 16.37
CA ARG A 289 -4.45 2.21 16.64
C ARG A 289 -4.57 3.01 15.36
N ARG A 290 -5.77 3.51 15.12
CA ARG A 290 -6.16 4.18 13.89
C ARG A 290 -6.70 5.55 14.18
N PHE A 291 -6.22 6.54 13.45
CA PHE A 291 -6.63 7.93 13.60
C PHE A 291 -7.45 8.31 12.37
N PRO A 292 -8.79 8.27 12.47
CA PRO A 292 -9.66 8.44 11.31
C PRO A 292 -9.57 9.88 10.77
N LYS A 293 -9.80 10.08 9.46
CA LYS A 293 -9.98 11.44 8.92
C LYS A 293 -11.35 11.99 9.36
N ASN A 294 -12.38 11.16 9.22
CA ASN A 294 -13.74 11.45 9.65
C ASN A 294 -14.39 10.21 10.26
N ALA A 295 -15.34 10.44 11.17
CA ALA A 295 -16.18 9.38 11.73
C ALA A 295 -17.64 9.83 11.75
N LEU A 296 -18.53 8.90 11.41
CA LEU A 296 -19.97 9.09 11.41
C LEU A 296 -20.59 8.09 12.38
N LEU A 297 -21.39 8.57 13.33
CA LEU A 297 -22.29 7.72 14.08
C LEU A 297 -23.49 7.43 13.19
N LEU A 298 -23.71 6.14 12.89
CA LEU A 298 -24.85 5.73 12.07
C LEU A 298 -26.14 6.19 12.76
N ASN A 299 -27.01 6.86 11.99
CA ASN A 299 -28.26 7.51 12.44
C ASN A 299 -28.13 8.81 13.26
N SER A 300 -26.92 9.32 13.54
CA SER A 300 -26.73 10.58 14.29
C SER A 300 -25.78 11.59 13.60
N GLY A 301 -25.13 11.20 12.50
CA GLY A 301 -24.28 12.11 11.73
C GLY A 301 -22.83 12.12 12.21
N ARG A 302 -22.12 13.24 12.03
CA ARG A 302 -20.68 13.32 12.27
C ARG A 302 -20.34 13.43 13.75
N ILE A 303 -19.33 12.65 14.15
CA ILE A 303 -18.80 12.68 15.50
C ILE A 303 -17.28 12.81 15.47
N PHE A 304 -16.72 13.35 16.53
CA PHE A 304 -15.27 13.35 16.70
C PHE A 304 -14.81 12.03 17.36
N VAL A 305 -13.95 11.29 16.67
CA VAL A 305 -13.28 10.09 17.21
C VAL A 305 -11.78 10.34 17.13
N ARG A 306 -11.09 10.38 18.27
CA ARG A 306 -9.64 10.62 18.27
C ARG A 306 -8.89 9.43 17.68
N GLU A 307 -9.20 8.24 18.17
CA GLU A 307 -8.60 7.02 17.65
C GLU A 307 -9.55 5.83 17.81
N ILE A 308 -9.28 4.79 17.02
CA ILE A 308 -9.99 3.51 17.07
C ILE A 308 -8.96 2.44 17.39
N ALA A 309 -9.23 1.71 18.47
CA ALA A 309 -8.42 0.62 18.93
C ALA A 309 -9.00 -0.70 18.44
N ILE A 310 -8.27 -1.35 17.54
CA ILE A 310 -8.58 -2.70 17.05
C ILE A 310 -7.53 -3.63 17.66
N THR A 311 -7.93 -4.53 18.55
CA THR A 311 -6.98 -5.52 19.07
C THR A 311 -6.74 -6.61 18.02
N LEU A 312 -5.61 -7.31 18.06
CA LEU A 312 -5.39 -8.43 17.14
C LEU A 312 -6.48 -9.52 17.29
N GLN A 313 -7.03 -9.67 18.50
CA GLN A 313 -8.16 -10.58 18.75
C GLN A 313 -9.47 -10.09 18.12
N ASP A 314 -9.63 -8.78 17.92
CA ASP A 314 -10.83 -8.22 17.29
C ASP A 314 -10.86 -8.45 15.78
N LEU A 315 -9.74 -8.80 15.16
CA LEU A 315 -9.69 -9.11 13.72
C LEU A 315 -10.58 -10.30 13.35
N ILE A 316 -10.76 -11.28 14.26
CA ILE A 316 -11.68 -12.41 14.05
C ILE A 316 -13.15 -11.97 13.96
N THR A 317 -13.47 -10.76 14.40
CA THR A 317 -14.85 -10.23 14.41
C THR A 317 -15.26 -9.58 13.10
N ILE A 318 -14.38 -9.60 12.07
CA ILE A 318 -14.78 -9.17 10.74
C ILE A 318 -15.87 -10.11 10.22
N ASP A 319 -17.07 -9.59 10.00
CA ASP A 319 -18.26 -10.39 9.68
C ASP A 319 -18.99 -9.94 8.41
N ALA A 320 -18.59 -8.82 7.82
CA ALA A 320 -19.13 -8.33 6.56
C ALA A 320 -18.06 -7.61 5.74
N ILE A 321 -18.04 -7.90 4.44
CA ILE A 321 -17.07 -7.39 3.47
C ILE A 321 -17.84 -6.95 2.23
N SER A 322 -17.66 -5.72 1.77
CA SER A 322 -18.37 -5.25 0.59
C SER A 322 -17.81 -5.82 -0.71
N LYS A 323 -18.67 -5.86 -1.74
CA LYS A 323 -18.27 -6.04 -3.13
C LYS A 323 -17.62 -4.78 -3.72
N ASP A 324 -18.00 -3.61 -3.21
CA ASP A 324 -17.47 -2.32 -3.63
C ASP A 324 -16.01 -2.21 -3.21
N MET A 325 -15.10 -2.03 -4.18
CA MET A 325 -13.66 -1.89 -3.93
C MET A 325 -13.18 -0.52 -4.40
N LYS A 326 -12.24 0.06 -3.66
CA LYS A 326 -11.59 1.32 -4.05
C LYS A 326 -10.09 1.22 -3.82
N SER A 327 -9.32 1.83 -4.71
CA SER A 327 -7.89 2.00 -4.47
C SER A 327 -7.67 3.02 -3.36
N ALA A 328 -6.71 2.75 -2.48
CA ALA A 328 -6.34 3.61 -1.38
C ALA A 328 -4.87 4.00 -1.48
N TYR A 329 -4.58 5.26 -1.16
CA TYR A 329 -3.21 5.73 -0.96
C TYR A 329 -2.77 5.38 0.48
N ILE A 330 -1.71 4.57 0.61
CA ILE A 330 -1.08 4.27 1.90
C ILE A 330 0.16 5.14 2.07
N ASP A 331 1.13 4.97 1.18
CA ASP A 331 2.36 5.74 1.09
C ASP A 331 2.92 5.70 -0.35
N GLU A 332 4.16 6.14 -0.58
CA GLU A 332 4.78 6.15 -1.92
C GLU A 332 5.29 4.76 -2.39
N LEU A 333 5.25 3.73 -1.54
CA LEU A 333 5.83 2.41 -1.79
C LEU A 333 4.77 1.30 -1.88
N HIS A 334 3.61 1.51 -1.26
CA HIS A 334 2.56 0.52 -1.08
C HIS A 334 1.24 0.93 -1.73
N GLY A 335 0.84 0.20 -2.76
CA GLY A 335 -0.50 0.30 -3.31
C GLY A 335 -1.52 -0.49 -2.49
N ALA A 336 -2.78 -0.12 -2.59
CA ALA A 336 -3.87 -0.93 -2.05
C ALA A 336 -5.16 -0.80 -2.85
N ILE A 337 -5.90 -1.90 -2.89
CA ILE A 337 -7.29 -1.93 -3.31
C ILE A 337 -8.09 -2.82 -2.35
N THR A 338 -9.07 -2.22 -1.71
CA THR A 338 -9.75 -2.81 -0.56
C THR A 338 -11.24 -2.53 -0.59
N PRO A 339 -12.05 -3.41 0.02
CA PRO A 339 -13.47 -3.17 0.23
C PRO A 339 -13.72 -2.38 1.53
N PHE A 340 -14.98 -2.05 1.77
CA PHE A 340 -15.46 -1.77 3.12
C PHE A 340 -15.48 -3.06 3.93
N ILE A 341 -15.14 -2.98 5.21
CA ILE A 341 -15.27 -4.10 6.14
C ILE A 341 -15.97 -3.65 7.42
N ARG A 342 -16.73 -4.55 8.05
CA ARG A 342 -17.29 -4.35 9.39
C ARG A 342 -16.59 -5.25 10.40
N LEU A 343 -16.24 -4.69 11.55
CA LEU A 343 -15.71 -5.44 12.70
C LEU A 343 -16.09 -4.77 14.02
N LYS A 344 -15.80 -5.43 15.14
CA LYS A 344 -15.88 -4.81 16.46
C LYS A 344 -14.58 -4.08 16.79
N ALA A 345 -14.69 -2.86 17.29
CA ALA A 345 -13.54 -2.10 17.76
C ALA A 345 -13.92 -1.16 18.91
N LYS A 346 -12.92 -0.65 19.63
CA LYS A 346 -13.12 0.34 20.69
C LYS A 346 -12.77 1.74 20.17
N PRO A 347 -13.75 2.62 19.90
CA PRO A 347 -13.49 4.03 19.65
C PRO A 347 -13.06 4.74 20.94
N ILE A 348 -12.19 5.72 20.82
CA ILE A 348 -11.75 6.59 21.92
C ILE A 348 -12.17 8.02 21.57
N ILE A 349 -13.15 8.51 22.33
CA ILE A 349 -13.83 9.80 22.16
C ILE A 349 -13.48 10.66 23.38
N TYR A 350 -13.20 11.96 23.19
CA TYR A 350 -12.83 12.91 24.26
C TYR A 350 -13.82 14.08 24.42
#